data_AF-F0X2T1-F1
#
_entry.id   AF-F0X2T1-F1
#
_cell.length_a   1.000
_cell.length_b   1.000
_cell.length_c   1.000
_cell.angle_alpha   90.00
_cell.angle_beta   90.00
_cell.angle_gamma   90.00
#
_symmetry.space_group_name_H-M   'P 1'
#
loop_
_entity.id
_entity.type
_entity.pdbx_description
1 polymer ?
#
loop_
_entity_poly.entity_id
_entity_poly.type
_entity_poly.pdbx_seq_one_letter_code
_entity_poly.pdbx_strand_id
1 'polypeptide(L)'
;MTSKTIAVALDHIVKRTTVLRVLRASKFVSYIKRKTTPHLKKNHKVRRIAFAKKHLNKVEFLERVLFTDEKKFNLDGPDGCQYYWHDIRKDPETYLKRVMGGGSVMVSAGVC
;
A
#
# COMPACT_ATOMS: atom_id res chain seq x y z
N MET A 1 8.95 6.93 -6.96
CA MET A 1 9.28 8.38 -7.06
C MET A 1 8.27 9.14 -7.94
N THR A 2 8.08 10.44 -7.68
CA THR A 2 7.29 11.34 -8.56
C THR A 2 8.21 12.12 -9.52
N SER A 3 7.68 12.69 -10.60
CA SER A 3 8.50 13.50 -11.52
C SER A 3 9.07 14.76 -10.87
N LYS A 4 8.39 15.30 -9.84
CA LYS A 4 8.91 16.43 -9.04
C LYS A 4 10.11 15.99 -8.21
N THR A 5 10.03 14.86 -7.51
CA THR A 5 11.15 14.36 -6.69
C THR A 5 12.37 14.03 -7.53
N ILE A 6 12.19 13.53 -8.77
CA ILE A 6 13.30 13.25 -9.69
C ILE A 6 13.97 14.56 -10.15
N ALA A 7 13.20 15.60 -10.47
CA ALA A 7 13.78 16.89 -10.85
C ALA A 7 14.57 17.54 -9.70
N VAL A 8 14.09 17.41 -8.46
CA VAL A 8 14.81 17.84 -7.25
C VAL A 8 16.11 17.05 -7.08
N ALA A 9 16.09 15.73 -7.25
CA ALA A 9 17.27 14.88 -7.14
C ALA A 9 18.32 15.11 -8.24
N LEU A 10 17.97 15.84 -9.29
CA LEU A 10 18.87 16.29 -10.36
C LEU A 10 19.23 17.78 -10.19
N ASP A 11 19.16 18.30 -8.96
CA ASP A 11 19.43 19.70 -8.59
C ASP A 11 18.73 20.73 -9.47
N HIS A 12 17.51 20.42 -9.93
CA HIS A 12 16.73 21.26 -10.84
C HIS A 12 17.42 21.60 -12.17
N ILE A 13 18.53 20.94 -12.53
CA ILE A 13 19.19 21.05 -13.83
C ILE A 13 18.18 20.79 -14.96
N VAL A 14 17.27 19.84 -14.72
CA VAL A 14 16.22 19.45 -15.65
C VAL A 14 14.86 19.82 -15.09
N LYS A 15 14.06 20.53 -15.90
CA LYS A 15 12.67 20.87 -15.54
C LYS A 15 11.81 19.61 -15.40
N ARG A 16 10.86 19.64 -14.44
CA ARG A 16 9.88 18.55 -14.21
C ARG A 16 9.15 18.11 -15.48
N THR A 17 8.86 19.03 -16.40
CA THR A 17 8.20 18.74 -17.68
C THR A 17 9.06 17.85 -18.58
N THR A 18 10.35 18.13 -18.65
CA THR A 18 11.32 17.31 -19.40
C THR A 18 11.42 15.91 -18.81
N VAL A 19 11.53 15.80 -17.48
CA VAL A 19 11.52 14.50 -16.78
C VAL A 19 10.25 13.72 -17.12
N LEU A 20 9.07 14.35 -17.07
CA LEU A 20 7.80 13.70 -17.37
C LEU A 20 7.74 13.19 -18.82
N ARG A 21 8.24 13.97 -19.78
CA ARG A 21 8.29 13.59 -21.19
C ARG A 21 9.16 12.35 -21.41
N VAL A 22 10.34 12.31 -20.79
CA VAL A 22 11.25 11.15 -20.85
C VAL A 22 10.61 9.92 -20.23
N LEU A 23 9.99 10.05 -19.05
CA LEU A 23 9.33 8.94 -18.38
C LEU A 23 8.15 8.38 -19.18
N ARG A 24 7.36 9.24 -19.83
CA ARG A 24 6.27 8.82 -20.70
C ARG A 24 6.73 8.11 -21.98
N ALA A 25 7.89 8.50 -22.52
CA ALA A 25 8.45 7.89 -23.72
C ALA A 25 9.19 6.57 -23.45
N SER A 26 9.60 6.33 -22.21
CA SER A 26 10.37 5.14 -21.84
C SER A 26 9.48 3.90 -21.74
N LYS A 27 9.95 2.79 -22.32
CA LYS A 27 9.30 1.46 -22.21
C LYS A 27 9.60 0.75 -20.90
N PHE A 28 10.55 1.26 -20.11
CA PHE A 28 11.04 0.60 -18.89
C PHE A 28 10.40 1.14 -17.62
N VAL A 29 9.54 2.15 -17.73
CA VAL A 29 8.87 2.74 -16.57
C VAL A 29 7.38 2.84 -16.79
N SER A 30 6.62 2.59 -15.73
CA SER A 30 5.16 2.69 -15.75
C SER A 30 4.67 3.53 -14.57
N TYR A 31 3.56 4.24 -14.75
CA TYR A 31 2.95 5.00 -13.68
C TYR A 31 1.90 4.14 -12.97
N ILE A 32 2.24 3.61 -11.80
CA ILE A 32 1.41 2.62 -11.09
C ILE A 32 1.07 3.07 -9.68
N LYS A 33 0.00 2.48 -9.12
CA LYS A 33 -0.38 2.65 -7.72
C LYS A 33 0.57 1.85 -6.83
N ARG A 34 1.12 2.48 -5.79
CA ARG A 34 1.91 1.80 -4.76
C ARG A 34 1.02 0.81 -4.01
N LYS A 35 1.55 -0.37 -3.73
CA LYS A 35 0.83 -1.38 -2.94
C LYS A 35 0.98 -1.05 -1.46
N THR A 36 -0.14 -1.01 -0.74
CA THR A 36 -0.09 -1.03 0.73
C THR A 36 0.34 -2.41 1.17
N THR A 37 1.35 -2.50 2.03
CA THR A 37 1.75 -3.80 2.59
C THR A 37 2.16 -3.65 4.05
N PRO A 38 1.58 -4.43 4.98
CA PRO A 38 2.00 -4.41 6.36
C PRO A 38 3.40 -4.98 6.51
N HIS A 39 4.17 -4.46 7.46
CA HIS A 39 5.49 -4.98 7.75
C HIS A 39 5.39 -6.35 8.46
N LEU A 40 5.70 -7.43 7.72
CA LEU A 40 5.63 -8.80 8.23
C LEU A 40 7.01 -9.34 8.58
N LYS A 41 7.27 -9.49 9.88
CA LYS A 41 8.45 -10.18 10.41
C LYS A 41 8.40 -11.69 10.08
N LYS A 42 9.55 -12.36 10.11
CA LYS A 42 9.68 -13.81 9.79
C LYS A 42 8.74 -14.66 10.67
N ASN A 43 8.69 -14.39 11.97
CA ASN A 43 7.81 -15.06 12.92
C ASN A 43 6.32 -14.86 12.60
N HIS A 44 5.90 -13.66 12.14
CA HIS A 44 4.52 -13.39 11.73
C HIS A 44 4.13 -14.27 10.54
N LYS A 45 5.02 -14.45 9.56
CA LYS A 45 4.77 -15.31 8.40
C LYS A 45 4.56 -16.77 8.83
N VAL A 46 5.44 -17.30 9.67
CA VAL A 46 5.34 -18.68 10.19
C VAL A 46 4.00 -18.89 10.92
N ARG A 47 3.65 -17.98 11.85
CA ARG A 47 2.39 -18.06 12.61
C ARG A 47 1.16 -17.98 11.70
N ARG A 48 1.17 -17.09 10.71
CA ARG A 48 0.05 -16.96 9.76
C ARG A 48 -0.14 -18.22 8.91
N ILE A 49 0.95 -18.84 8.44
CA ILE A 49 0.89 -20.10 7.69
C ILE A 49 0.34 -21.22 8.57
N ALA A 50 0.81 -21.34 9.82
CA ALA A 50 0.31 -22.34 10.76
C ALA A 50 -1.18 -22.16 11.06
N PHE A 51 -1.62 -20.91 11.26
CA PHE A 51 -3.04 -20.57 11.44
C PHE A 51 -3.87 -20.95 10.21
N ALA A 52 -3.42 -20.59 9.01
CA ALA A 52 -4.12 -20.91 7.76
C ALA A 52 -4.24 -22.42 7.56
N LYS A 53 -3.16 -23.18 7.79
CA LYS A 53 -3.18 -24.66 7.72
C LYS A 53 -4.15 -25.27 8.73
N LYS A 54 -4.21 -24.76 9.96
CA LYS A 54 -5.10 -25.27 11.02
C LYS A 54 -6.58 -25.07 10.71
N HIS A 55 -6.94 -24.02 9.97
CA HIS A 55 -8.33 -23.66 9.69
C HIS A 55 -8.71 -23.81 8.21
N LEU A 56 -7.83 -24.40 7.40
CA LEU A 56 -8.10 -24.73 6.02
C LEU A 56 -9.30 -25.69 5.95
N ASN A 57 -10.26 -25.41 5.06
CA ASN A 57 -11.47 -26.22 4.81
C ASN A 57 -12.43 -26.39 6.02
N LYS A 58 -12.35 -25.54 7.05
CA LYS A 58 -13.28 -25.56 8.19
C LYS A 58 -14.47 -24.60 7.99
N VAL A 59 -15.25 -24.82 6.93
CA VAL A 59 -16.35 -23.91 6.54
C VAL A 59 -17.40 -23.79 7.66
N GLU A 60 -17.85 -24.91 8.22
CA GLU A 60 -18.85 -24.93 9.31
C GLU A 60 -18.40 -24.16 10.57
N PHE A 61 -17.08 -24.14 10.83
CA PHE A 61 -16.54 -23.35 11.93
C PHE A 61 -16.59 -21.86 11.59
N LEU A 62 -16.21 -21.48 10.37
CA LEU A 62 -16.21 -20.08 9.92
C LEU A 62 -17.61 -19.48 9.90
N GLU A 63 -18.64 -20.26 9.56
CA GLU A 63 -20.05 -19.83 9.60
C GLU A 63 -20.57 -19.48 11.01
N ARG A 64 -19.89 -19.97 12.05
CA ARG A 64 -20.26 -19.68 13.45
C ARG A 64 -19.37 -18.62 14.09
N VAL A 65 -18.40 -18.08 13.35
CA VAL A 65 -17.45 -17.10 13.85
C VAL A 65 -17.95 -15.70 13.56
N LEU A 66 -18.24 -14.95 14.62
CA LEU A 66 -18.43 -13.50 14.52
C LEU A 66 -17.06 -12.81 14.43
N PHE A 67 -16.74 -12.26 13.28
CA PHE A 67 -15.57 -11.41 13.09
C PHE A 67 -15.88 -10.01 13.57
N THR A 68 -15.01 -9.45 14.41
CA THR A 68 -15.08 -8.04 14.82
C THR A 68 -13.79 -7.34 14.42
N ASP A 69 -13.89 -6.11 13.97
CA ASP A 69 -12.73 -5.28 13.69
C ASP A 69 -13.03 -3.81 13.99
N GLU A 70 -11.96 -3.05 14.22
CA GLU A 70 -12.00 -1.62 14.39
C GLU A 70 -11.26 -0.95 13.25
N LYS A 71 -11.93 0.00 12.59
CA LYS A 71 -11.37 0.75 11.49
C LYS A 71 -11.36 2.24 11.78
N LYS A 72 -10.17 2.81 11.81
CA LYS A 72 -9.97 4.25 11.74
C LYS A 72 -10.00 4.74 10.29
N PHE A 73 -10.83 5.73 10.01
CA PHE A 73 -10.92 6.47 8.76
C PHE A 73 -10.40 7.90 9.00
N ASN A 74 -9.31 8.26 8.32
CA ASN A 74 -8.77 9.61 8.39
C ASN A 74 -9.53 10.53 7.43
N LEU A 75 -9.85 11.75 7.88
CA LEU A 75 -10.67 12.73 7.14
C LEU A 75 -9.83 13.67 6.25
N ASP A 76 -8.51 13.59 6.32
CA ASP A 76 -7.58 14.57 5.77
C ASP A 76 -7.05 14.21 4.36
N GLY A 77 -7.62 13.17 3.73
CA GLY A 77 -7.44 12.90 2.30
C GLY A 77 -7.40 11.42 1.92
N PRO A 78 -7.29 11.11 0.62
CA PRO A 78 -7.29 9.74 0.14
C PRO A 78 -6.00 8.98 0.53
N ASP A 79 -6.02 8.39 1.72
CA ASP A 79 -5.03 7.44 2.26
C ASP A 79 -5.03 6.15 1.43
N GLY A 80 -4.46 6.22 0.22
CA GLY A 80 -4.59 5.16 -0.77
C GLY A 80 -4.10 5.52 -2.16
N CYS A 81 -4.14 6.80 -2.53
CA CYS A 81 -3.88 7.26 -3.90
C CYS A 81 -2.41 7.64 -4.15
N GLN A 82 -1.47 6.86 -3.60
CA GLN A 82 -0.05 7.08 -3.86
C GLN A 82 0.37 6.40 -5.17
N TYR A 83 0.47 7.19 -6.24
CA TYR A 83 1.02 6.76 -7.51
C TYR A 83 2.48 7.19 -7.67
N TYR A 84 3.24 6.40 -8.42
CA TYR A 84 4.65 6.67 -8.68
C TYR A 84 5.09 6.11 -10.03
N TRP A 85 6.21 6.64 -10.53
CA TRP A 85 6.93 6.03 -11.64
C TRP A 85 7.73 4.85 -11.13
N HIS A 86 7.36 3.67 -11.61
CA HIS A 86 7.94 2.38 -11.28
C HIS A 86 8.81 1.88 -12.44
N ASP A 87 10.04 1.51 -12.14
CA ASP A 87 10.89 0.76 -13.06
C ASP A 87 10.44 -0.69 -13.07
N ILE A 88 9.95 -1.17 -14.23
CA ILE A 88 9.38 -2.51 -14.38
C ILE A 88 10.37 -3.65 -14.10
N ARG A 89 11.67 -3.33 -14.06
CA ARG A 89 12.74 -4.30 -13.80
C ARG A 89 12.97 -4.52 -12.31
N LYS A 90 12.37 -3.71 -11.45
CA LYS A 90 12.51 -3.76 -9.99
C LYS A 90 11.24 -4.26 -9.35
N ASP A 91 11.33 -4.71 -8.11
CA ASP A 91 10.13 -5.00 -7.33
C ASP A 91 9.33 -3.72 -7.05
N PRO A 92 7.98 -3.79 -7.07
CA PRO A 92 7.15 -2.64 -6.76
C PRO A 92 7.38 -2.11 -5.33
N GLU A 93 7.52 -0.80 -5.20
CA GLU A 93 7.55 -0.12 -3.92
C GLU A 93 6.24 -0.35 -3.15
N THR A 94 6.39 -0.75 -1.89
CA THR A 94 5.27 -0.85 -0.94
C THR A 94 5.33 0.29 0.07
N TYR A 95 4.18 0.69 0.61
CA TYR A 95 4.12 1.67 1.69
C TYR A 95 3.21 1.24 2.83
N LEU A 96 3.46 1.80 4.01
CA LEU A 96 2.60 1.67 5.17
C LEU A 96 1.58 2.82 5.18
N LYS A 97 0.33 2.50 5.47
CA LYS A 97 -0.68 3.53 5.69
C LYS A 97 -0.32 4.34 6.94
N ARG A 98 -0.54 5.64 6.87
CA ARG A 98 -0.37 6.53 8.02
C ARG A 98 -1.46 6.22 9.05
N VAL A 99 -1.05 6.11 10.31
CA VAL A 99 -1.95 5.75 11.42
C VAL A 99 -2.37 6.98 12.24
N MET A 100 -1.56 8.04 12.23
CA MET A 100 -1.68 9.21 13.10
C MET A 100 -1.70 10.52 12.32
N GLY A 101 -2.38 11.54 12.86
CA GLY A 101 -2.53 12.88 12.29
C GLY A 101 -3.91 13.13 11.67
N GLY A 102 -4.30 14.41 11.61
CA GLY A 102 -5.59 14.86 11.07
C GLY A 102 -6.79 14.55 11.97
N GLY A 103 -7.99 14.94 11.51
CA GLY A 103 -9.25 14.47 12.07
C GLY A 103 -9.56 13.05 11.60
N SER A 104 -10.24 12.25 12.43
CA SER A 104 -10.55 10.86 12.09
C SER A 104 -11.83 10.39 12.76
N VAL A 105 -12.50 9.43 12.12
CA VAL A 105 -13.61 8.67 12.70
C VAL A 105 -13.15 7.23 12.91
N MET A 106 -13.45 6.67 14.08
CA MET A 106 -13.24 5.26 14.38
C MET A 106 -14.59 4.54 14.31
N VAL A 107 -14.63 3.43 13.58
CA VAL A 107 -15.82 2.62 13.42
C VAL A 107 -15.47 1.21 13.87
N SER A 108 -16.29 0.64 14.74
CA SER A 108 -16.21 -0.78 15.12
C SER A 108 -17.38 -1.51 14.48
N ALA A 109 -17.13 -2.68 13.91
CA ALA A 109 -18.16 -3.49 13.26
C ALA A 109 -17.94 -4.98 13.52
N GLY A 110 -19.06 -5.71 13.60
CA GLY A 110 -19.09 -7.17 13.65
C GLY A 110 -19.79 -7.74 12.42
N VAL A 111 -19.24 -8.81 11.84
CA VAL A 111 -19.80 -9.51 10.67
C VAL A 111 -19.69 -11.02 10.93
N CYS A 112 -20.76 -11.75 10.61
CA CYS A 112 -20.83 -13.20 10.65
C CYS A 112 -20.82 -13.76 9.22
#